data_AF-A0AAD5B4F3-F1
#
_entry.id   AF-A0AAD5B4F3-F1
#
_cell.length_a   1.000
_cell.length_b   1.000
_cell.length_c   1.000
_cell.angle_alpha   90.00
_cell.angle_beta   90.00
_cell.angle_gamma   90.00
#
_symmetry.space_group_name_H-M   'P 1'
#
loop_
_entity.id
_entity.type
_entity.pdbx_description
1 polymer ?
#
loop_
_entity_poly.entity_id
_entity_poly.type
_entity_poly.pdbx_seq_one_letter_code
_entity_poly.pdbx_strand_id
1 'polypeptide(L)'
;MPSVKLESRITKQWGNIGFQGDDPKTDFRGMGMLGLVNLVFFSGKYTKVARHVLSHANHPSLGYSYAIVGINLTEMAYSLLRSGALRPHLYNTVAEKPLLHHFHQLYCAFNLQTLPVFCTLLCSL
;
A
#
# COMPACT_ATOMS: atom_id res chain seq x y z
N MET A 1 -8.28 9.84 -10.35
CA MET A 1 -9.00 10.43 -9.19
C MET A 1 -10.11 9.46 -8.72
N PRO A 2 -10.40 9.36 -7.41
CA PRO A 2 -11.30 8.34 -6.83
C PRO A 2 -12.77 8.39 -7.30
N SER A 3 -13.19 9.50 -7.88
CA SER A 3 -14.55 9.72 -8.40
C SER A 3 -14.68 9.41 -9.90
N VAL A 4 -13.57 9.12 -10.59
CA VAL A 4 -13.58 8.84 -12.03
C VAL A 4 -13.77 7.35 -12.22
N LYS A 5 -14.81 6.97 -12.96
CA LYS A 5 -15.06 5.56 -13.31
C LYS A 5 -13.94 5.04 -14.20
N LEU A 6 -13.47 3.83 -13.92
CA LEU A 6 -12.50 3.14 -14.75
C LEU A 6 -13.15 2.79 -16.10
N GLU A 7 -12.51 3.18 -17.20
CA GLU A 7 -12.97 2.95 -18.58
C GLU A 7 -12.86 1.48 -18.95
N SER A 8 -11.71 0.87 -18.65
CA SER A 8 -11.45 -0.55 -18.88
C SER A 8 -10.33 -1.04 -17.97
N ARG A 9 -10.08 -2.35 -17.93
CA ARG A 9 -8.94 -2.91 -17.20
C ARG A 9 -7.59 -2.38 -17.71
N ILE A 10 -7.45 -2.14 -19.01
CA ILE A 10 -6.21 -1.64 -19.62
C ILE A 10 -6.41 -0.18 -20.01
N THR A 11 -5.86 0.74 -19.23
CA THR A 11 -6.06 2.19 -19.41
C THR A 11 -4.98 2.98 -18.67
N LYS A 12 -4.67 4.17 -19.17
CA LYS A 12 -3.77 5.13 -18.52
C LYS A 12 -4.27 5.61 -17.16
N GLN A 13 -5.56 5.41 -16.85
CA GLN A 13 -6.15 5.88 -15.57
C GLN A 13 -5.46 5.28 -14.34
N TRP A 14 -4.84 4.09 -14.46
CA TRP A 14 -4.09 3.45 -13.38
C TRP A 14 -2.88 4.26 -12.92
N GLY A 15 -2.27 5.04 -13.80
CA GLY A 15 -1.19 5.96 -13.47
C GLY A 15 -1.60 7.00 -12.41
N ASN A 16 -2.88 7.39 -12.36
CA ASN A 16 -3.39 8.33 -11.36
C ASN A 16 -3.43 7.74 -9.93
N ILE A 17 -3.34 6.42 -9.80
CA ILE A 17 -3.24 5.70 -8.52
C ILE A 17 -1.76 5.35 -8.23
N GLY A 18 -0.87 5.55 -9.20
CA GLY A 18 0.55 5.25 -9.10
C GLY A 18 0.90 3.81 -9.43
N PHE A 19 0.14 3.13 -10.30
CA PHE A 19 0.57 1.89 -10.97
C PHE A 19 1.48 2.19 -12.17
N GLN A 20 2.26 1.21 -12.63
CA GLN A 20 3.13 1.38 -13.79
C GLN A 20 2.46 0.86 -15.06
N GLY A 21 2.45 1.71 -16.10
CA GLY A 21 1.83 1.40 -17.38
C GLY A 21 0.29 1.31 -17.31
N ASP A 22 -0.30 0.69 -18.32
CA ASP A 22 -1.75 0.71 -18.54
C ASP A 22 -2.47 -0.52 -17.98
N ASP A 23 -1.75 -1.60 -17.66
CA ASP A 23 -2.32 -2.82 -17.06
C ASP A 23 -1.67 -3.10 -15.70
N PRO A 24 -2.38 -2.89 -14.57
CA PRO A 24 -1.81 -3.01 -13.22
C PRO A 24 -1.41 -4.45 -12.88
N LYS A 25 -1.82 -5.46 -13.67
CA LYS A 25 -1.40 -6.86 -13.46
C LYS A 25 0.13 -7.00 -13.49
N THR A 26 0.82 -6.19 -14.27
CA THR A 26 2.29 -6.26 -14.40
C THR A 26 3.00 -5.87 -13.10
N ASP A 27 2.41 -4.99 -12.30
CA ASP A 27 2.95 -4.54 -11.00
C ASP A 27 2.83 -5.61 -9.92
N PHE A 28 1.81 -6.47 -10.01
CA PHE A 28 1.57 -7.54 -9.04
C PHE A 28 2.39 -8.81 -9.31
N ARG A 29 3.40 -8.80 -10.20
CA ARG A 29 4.21 -10.00 -10.48
C ARG A 29 4.95 -10.56 -9.25
N GLY A 30 5.37 -9.68 -8.33
CA GLY A 30 6.05 -10.08 -7.09
C GLY A 30 5.07 -10.51 -6.01
N MET A 31 4.37 -9.55 -5.38
CA MET A 31 3.48 -9.82 -4.24
C MET A 31 2.10 -10.40 -4.63
N GLY A 32 1.78 -10.46 -5.92
CA GLY A 32 0.56 -11.11 -6.41
C GLY A 32 -0.71 -10.59 -5.74
N MET A 33 -1.61 -11.53 -5.46
CA MET A 33 -2.87 -11.28 -4.76
C MET A 33 -2.67 -10.69 -3.37
N LEU A 34 -1.57 -10.98 -2.68
CA LEU A 34 -1.32 -10.43 -1.35
C LEU A 34 -1.16 -8.91 -1.40
N GLY A 35 -0.39 -8.40 -2.37
CA GLY A 35 -0.22 -6.96 -2.59
C GLY A 35 -1.55 -6.27 -2.94
N LEU A 36 -2.34 -6.90 -3.82
CA LEU A 36 -3.66 -6.39 -4.20
C LEU A 36 -4.61 -6.33 -2.99
N VAL A 37 -4.73 -7.42 -2.24
CA VAL A 37 -5.61 -7.50 -1.07
C VAL A 37 -5.19 -6.48 -0.02
N ASN A 38 -3.90 -6.28 0.22
CA ASN A 38 -3.39 -5.27 1.13
C ASN A 38 -3.78 -3.84 0.72
N LEU A 39 -3.58 -3.47 -0.55
CA LEU A 39 -3.99 -2.16 -1.07
C LEU A 39 -5.49 -1.91 -0.90
N VAL A 40 -6.32 -2.89 -1.24
CA VAL A 40 -7.78 -2.82 -1.08
C VAL A 40 -8.17 -2.73 0.40
N PHE A 41 -7.55 -3.55 1.26
CA PHE A 41 -7.83 -3.58 2.69
C PHE A 41 -7.52 -2.23 3.35
N PHE A 42 -6.36 -1.63 3.05
CA PHE A 42 -6.01 -0.31 3.56
C PHE A 42 -6.94 0.77 3.03
N SER A 43 -7.25 0.76 1.73
CA SER A 43 -8.14 1.75 1.11
C SER A 43 -9.57 1.67 1.65
N GLY A 44 -10.07 0.46 1.93
CA GLY A 44 -11.39 0.26 2.53
C GLY A 44 -11.42 0.63 4.02
N LYS A 45 -10.42 0.22 4.80
CA LYS A 45 -10.39 0.47 6.25
C LYS A 45 -10.05 1.91 6.61
N TYR A 46 -9.12 2.53 5.89
CA TYR A 46 -8.61 3.88 6.14
C TYR A 46 -8.84 4.82 4.96
N THR A 47 -10.06 4.80 4.38
CA THR A 47 -10.39 5.53 3.14
C THR A 47 -10.01 7.00 3.15
N LYS A 48 -10.25 7.72 4.26
CA LYS A 48 -9.88 9.14 4.38
C LYS A 48 -8.37 9.34 4.27
N VAL A 49 -7.59 8.50 4.96
CA VAL A 49 -6.13 8.55 4.93
C VAL A 49 -5.60 8.14 3.57
N ALA A 50 -6.11 7.06 2.98
CA ALA A 50 -5.72 6.60 1.66
C ALA A 50 -5.94 7.68 0.58
N ARG A 51 -7.07 8.38 0.61
CA ARG A 51 -7.34 9.51 -0.29
C ARG A 51 -6.41 10.69 -0.06
N HIS A 52 -6.16 11.05 1.21
CA HIS A 52 -5.26 12.13 1.57
C HIS A 52 -3.83 11.86 1.08
N VAL A 53 -3.32 10.65 1.33
CA VAL A 53 -2.00 10.20 0.91
C VAL A 53 -1.91 10.15 -0.62
N LEU A 54 -2.92 9.60 -1.31
CA LEU A 54 -2.96 9.58 -2.78
C LEU A 54 -2.95 11.00 -3.39
N SER A 55 -3.64 11.95 -2.75
CA SER A 55 -3.61 13.35 -3.19
C SER A 55 -2.20 13.93 -3.13
N HIS A 56 -1.45 13.64 -2.07
CA HIS A 56 -0.06 14.09 -1.93
C HIS A 56 0.89 13.35 -2.87
N ALA A 57 0.66 12.05 -3.10
CA ALA A 57 1.44 11.25 -4.04
C ALA A 57 1.35 11.78 -5.48
N ASN A 58 0.27 12.51 -5.82
CA ASN A 58 0.09 13.16 -7.12
C ASN A 58 0.66 14.60 -7.17
N HIS A 59 1.51 15.00 -6.21
CA HIS A 59 2.13 16.32 -6.24
C HIS A 59 2.99 16.52 -7.52
N PRO A 60 2.91 17.67 -8.22
CA PRO A 60 3.55 17.86 -9.52
C PRO A 60 5.07 17.67 -9.54
N SER A 61 5.76 18.03 -8.46
CA SER A 61 7.23 17.99 -8.35
C SER A 61 7.77 16.96 -7.35
N LEU A 62 6.93 16.51 -6.41
CA LEU A 62 7.33 15.69 -5.26
C LEU A 62 6.48 14.41 -5.16
N GLY A 63 5.74 14.11 -6.23
CA GLY A 63 4.88 12.96 -6.29
C GLY A 63 5.67 11.65 -6.23
N TYR A 64 4.97 10.59 -5.86
CA TYR A 64 5.51 9.24 -5.85
C TYR A 64 4.44 8.24 -6.28
N SER A 65 4.87 7.05 -6.68
CA SER A 65 3.96 5.99 -7.15
C SER A 65 3.24 5.32 -5.97
N TYR A 66 2.09 5.85 -5.56
CA TYR A 66 1.34 5.36 -4.39
C TYR A 66 1.10 3.84 -4.42
N ALA A 67 0.59 3.28 -5.52
CA ALA A 67 0.35 1.84 -5.62
C ALA A 67 1.64 1.01 -5.55
N ILE A 68 2.71 1.42 -6.25
CA ILE A 68 4.01 0.72 -6.20
C ILE A 68 4.61 0.75 -4.79
N VAL A 69 4.58 1.90 -4.12
CA VAL A 69 5.05 2.01 -2.73
C VAL A 69 4.25 1.06 -1.83
N GLY A 70 2.92 1.01 -1.97
CA GLY A 70 2.09 0.08 -1.22
C GLY A 70 2.40 -1.40 -1.51
N ILE A 71 2.67 -1.77 -2.76
CA ILE A 71 3.08 -3.13 -3.13
C ILE A 71 4.42 -3.49 -2.49
N ASN A 72 5.40 -2.57 -2.52
CA ASN A 72 6.72 -2.78 -1.90
C ASN A 72 6.63 -2.86 -0.37
N LEU A 73 5.72 -2.10 0.27
CA LEU A 73 5.45 -2.25 1.70
C LEU A 73 4.89 -3.63 2.05
N THR A 74 4.11 -4.24 1.15
CA THR A 74 3.66 -5.64 1.31
C THR A 74 4.86 -6.59 1.28
N GLU A 75 5.80 -6.41 0.35
CA GLU A 75 7.02 -7.22 0.26
C GLU A 75 7.88 -7.07 1.52
N MET A 76 8.04 -5.86 2.04
CA MET A 76 8.77 -5.62 3.28
C MET A 76 8.11 -6.33 4.47
N ALA A 77 6.79 -6.18 4.64
CA ALA A 77 6.05 -6.88 5.70
C ALA A 77 6.17 -8.40 5.58
N TYR A 78 6.09 -8.92 4.36
CA TYR A 78 6.23 -10.35 4.09
C TYR A 78 7.65 -10.85 4.39
N SER A 79 8.68 -10.09 4.03
CA SER A 79 10.07 -10.43 4.29
C SER A 79 10.37 -10.46 5.79
N LEU A 80 9.85 -9.49 6.56
CA LEU A 80 9.96 -9.47 8.02
C LEU A 80 9.20 -10.63 8.68
N LEU A 81 8.10 -11.09 8.06
CA LEU A 81 7.36 -12.25 8.53
C LEU A 81 8.18 -13.53 8.31
N ARG A 82 8.73 -13.68 7.10
CA ARG A 82 9.54 -14.85 6.73
C ARG A 82 10.83 -14.96 7.52
N SER A 83 11.49 -13.84 7.79
CA SER A 83 12.72 -13.83 8.60
C SER A 83 12.44 -14.13 10.08
N GLY A 84 11.18 -14.08 10.50
CA GLY A 84 10.77 -14.27 11.89
C GLY A 84 10.86 -13.01 12.75
N ALA A 85 11.31 -11.87 12.19
CA ALA A 85 11.41 -10.60 12.91
C ALA A 85 10.06 -10.12 13.46
N LEU A 86 8.95 -10.48 12.81
CA LEU A 86 7.59 -10.15 13.27
C LEU A 86 7.00 -11.14 14.29
N ARG A 87 7.68 -12.25 14.60
CA ARG A 87 7.14 -13.26 15.53
C ARG A 87 6.83 -12.67 16.90
N PRO A 88 7.72 -11.92 17.57
CA PRO A 88 7.42 -11.34 18.87
C PRO A 88 6.21 -10.41 18.81
N HIS A 89 6.11 -9.59 17.77
CA HIS A 89 4.97 -8.69 17.59
C HIS A 89 3.67 -9.47 17.41
N LEU A 90 3.62 -10.45 16.50
CA LEU A 90 2.40 -11.22 16.22
C LEU A 90 1.94 -12.07 17.41
N TYR A 91 2.85 -12.73 18.11
CA TYR A 91 2.50 -13.57 19.26
C TYR A 91 2.17 -12.77 20.53
N ASN A 92 2.66 -11.54 20.66
CA ASN A 92 2.35 -10.69 21.82
C ASN A 92 1.12 -9.80 21.60
N THR A 93 0.74 -9.53 20.35
CA THR A 93 -0.38 -8.63 20.03
C THR A 93 -1.70 -9.39 19.86
N VAL A 94 -1.65 -10.71 19.63
CA VAL A 94 -2.82 -11.54 19.40
C VAL A 94 -2.87 -12.62 20.47
N ALA A 95 -3.96 -12.65 21.26
CA ALA A 95 -4.17 -13.68 22.28
C ALA A 95 -4.41 -15.08 21.66
N GLU A 96 -4.92 -15.10 20.43
CA GLU A 96 -5.18 -16.29 19.64
C GLU A 96 -4.12 -16.54 18.56
N LYS A 97 -4.31 -17.59 17.76
CA LYS A 97 -3.43 -17.91 16.64
C LYS A 97 -3.41 -16.76 15.61
N PRO A 98 -2.22 -16.24 15.22
CA PRO A 98 -2.13 -15.24 14.16
C PRO A 98 -2.72 -15.74 12.83
N LEU A 99 -3.77 -15.07 12.38
CA LEU A 99 -4.41 -15.22 11.07
C LEU A 99 -3.92 -14.17 10.04
N LEU A 100 -4.20 -14.42 8.76
CA LEU A 100 -3.85 -13.52 7.64
C LEU A 100 -4.38 -12.09 7.82
N HIS A 101 -5.53 -11.91 8.46
CA HIS A 101 -6.07 -10.57 8.69
C HIS A 101 -5.16 -9.71 9.59
N HIS A 102 -4.39 -10.30 10.50
CA HIS A 102 -3.41 -9.57 11.31
C HIS A 102 -2.24 -9.08 10.45
N PHE A 103 -1.88 -9.81 9.39
CA PHE A 103 -0.90 -9.34 8.42
C PHE A 103 -1.40 -8.11 7.67
N HIS A 104 -2.67 -8.08 7.26
CA HIS A 104 -3.27 -6.89 6.64
C HIS A 104 -3.34 -5.69 7.60
N GLN A 105 -3.56 -5.94 8.89
CA GLN A 105 -3.49 -4.90 9.93
C GLN A 105 -2.07 -4.36 10.11
N LEU A 106 -1.05 -5.22 10.12
CA LEU A 106 0.35 -4.81 10.16
C LEU A 106 0.73 -3.98 8.93
N TYR A 107 0.31 -4.43 7.74
CA TYR A 107 0.49 -3.67 6.50
C TYR A 107 -0.11 -2.26 6.63
N CYS A 108 -1.31 -2.14 7.20
CA CYS A 108 -1.91 -0.84 7.46
C CYS A 108 -1.09 0.00 8.43
N ALA A 109 -0.56 -0.59 9.51
CA ALA A 109 0.31 0.11 10.45
C ALA A 109 1.56 0.68 9.76
N PHE A 110 2.19 -0.09 8.87
CA PHE A 110 3.31 0.41 8.05
C PHE A 110 2.88 1.56 7.15
N ASN A 111 1.75 1.44 6.44
CA ASN A 111 1.27 2.51 5.57
C ASN A 111 0.97 3.81 6.35
N LEU A 112 0.40 3.70 7.55
CA LEU A 112 0.11 4.84 8.42
C LEU A 112 1.37 5.52 8.96
N GLN A 113 2.47 4.79 9.13
CA GLN A 113 3.74 5.36 9.59
C GLN A 113 4.60 5.87 8.44
N THR A 114 4.72 5.12 7.36
CA THR A 114 5.68 5.38 6.28
C THR A 114 5.19 6.47 5.32
N LEU A 115 3.93 6.44 4.89
CA LEU A 115 3.46 7.33 3.82
C LEU A 115 3.34 8.81 4.24
N PRO A 116 2.93 9.14 5.47
CA PRO A 116 2.98 10.53 5.93
C PRO A 116 4.42 11.04 6.08
N VAL A 117 5.35 10.19 6.54
CA VAL A 117 6.76 10.56 6.72
C VAL A 117 7.45 10.82 5.37
N PHE A 118 7.19 10.00 4.35
CA PHE A 118 7.66 10.27 2.99
C PHE A 118 7.16 11.62 2.48
N CYS A 119 5.91 11.95 2.78
CA CYS A 119 5.33 13.23 2.40
C CYS A 119 6.02 14.40 3.12
N THR A 120 6.26 14.29 4.42
CA THR A 120 6.96 15.33 5.20
C THR A 120 8.40 15.52 4.73
N LEU A 121 9.14 14.43 4.51
CA LEU A 121 10.53 14.49 4.04
C LEU A 121 10.64 15.09 2.64
N LEU A 122 9.76 14.69 1.71
CA LEU A 122 9.75 15.25 0.35
C LEU A 122 9.35 16.73 0.34
N CYS A 123 8.42 17.17 1.19
CA CYS A 123 8.05 18.59 1.30
C CYS A 123 9.11 19.46 2.00
N SER A 124 10.12 18.85 2.65
CA SER A 124 11.19 19.58 3.34
C SER A 124 12.43 19.82 2.45
N LEU A 125 12.42 19.31 1.22
CA LEU A 125 13.47 19.44 0.21
C LEU A 125 13.03 20.42 -0.88
#